data_AF-A0A317IV78-F1
#
_entry.id   AF-A0A317IV78-F1
#
_cell.length_a   1.000
_cell.length_b   1.000
_cell.length_c   1.000
_cell.angle_alpha   90.00
_cell.angle_beta   90.00
_cell.angle_gamma   90.00
#
_symmetry.space_group_name_H-M   'P 1'
#
loop_
_entity.id
_entity.type
_entity.pdbx_description
1 polymer ?
#
loop_
_entity_poly.entity_id
_entity_poly.type
_entity_poly.pdbx_seq_one_letter_code
_entity_poly.pdbx_strand_id
1 'polypeptide(L)'
;MSELSVRLPAVAGINPDITSRTGQTPAKVTDAAQQFEALLMAQILRSERESGNGWLGGEGDSASSCASDFAEQQLSVLLAQRGGLGLASLIASGLKTKAGL
;
A
#
# COMPACT_ATOMS: atom_id res chain seq x y z
N MET A 1 56.62 -10.70 -6.53
CA MET A 1 55.45 -11.39 -5.96
C MET A 1 55.09 -10.67 -4.67
N SER A 2 54.30 -9.61 -4.79
CA SER A 2 53.90 -8.75 -3.67
C SER A 2 52.41 -8.97 -3.40
N GLU A 3 52.12 -9.67 -2.31
CA GLU A 3 50.77 -9.94 -1.84
C GLU A 3 50.09 -8.62 -1.43
N LEU A 4 49.05 -8.24 -2.16
CA LEU A 4 48.23 -7.06 -1.87
C LEU A 4 47.27 -7.41 -0.72
N SER A 5 47.72 -7.15 0.51
CA SER A 5 46.89 -7.31 1.72
C SER A 5 45.78 -6.25 1.74
N VAL A 6 44.62 -6.62 1.20
CA VAL A 6 43.39 -5.82 1.29
C VAL A 6 42.79 -6.02 2.68
N ARG A 7 43.06 -5.09 3.60
CA ARG A 7 42.30 -4.97 4.86
C ARG A 7 40.90 -4.47 4.52
N LEU A 8 39.87 -5.29 4.72
CA LEU A 8 38.49 -4.83 4.74
C LEU A 8 38.33 -3.81 5.90
N PRO A 9 37.70 -2.65 5.68
CA PRO A 9 37.24 -1.83 6.78
C PRO A 9 36.12 -2.58 7.50
N ALA A 10 36.32 -2.83 8.79
CA ALA A 10 35.26 -3.28 9.68
C ALA A 10 34.11 -2.26 9.60
N VAL A 11 32.92 -2.72 9.22
CA VAL A 11 31.67 -1.96 9.30
C VAL A 11 31.28 -1.80 10.79
N ALA A 12 32.03 -0.96 11.49
CA ALA A 12 31.70 -0.49 12.82
C ALA A 12 30.59 0.55 12.69
N GLY A 13 29.34 0.12 12.72
CA GLY A 13 28.22 1.06 12.67
C GLY A 13 26.84 0.50 12.35
N ILE A 14 26.58 -0.80 12.57
CA ILE A 14 25.18 -1.23 12.73
C ILE A 14 24.86 -1.06 14.21
N ASN A 15 24.41 0.14 14.59
CA ASN A 15 23.86 0.35 15.93
C ASN A 15 22.67 -0.61 16.09
N PRO A 16 22.69 -1.53 17.07
CA PRO A 16 21.57 -2.42 17.32
C PRO A 16 20.43 -1.69 18.07
N ASP A 17 20.19 -0.40 17.78
CA ASP A 17 18.96 0.28 18.24
C ASP A 17 17.79 -0.05 17.30
N ILE A 18 17.62 -1.34 17.01
CA ILE A 18 16.36 -1.89 16.49
C ILE A 18 15.39 -2.11 17.68
N THR A 19 15.79 -1.75 18.90
CA THR A 19 15.06 -2.01 20.15
C THR A 19 14.39 -0.79 20.79
N SER A 20 14.24 0.35 20.11
CA SER A 20 13.27 1.35 20.56
C SER A 20 11.86 0.95 20.09
N ARG A 21 11.27 -0.03 20.78
CA ARG A 21 9.82 -0.36 20.80
C ARG A 21 8.97 0.77 21.40
N THR A 22 9.43 2.01 21.24
CA THR A 22 8.91 3.21 21.88
C THR A 22 8.52 4.16 20.75
N GLY A 23 7.51 3.77 19.96
CA GLY A 23 7.15 4.61 18.83
C GLY A 23 6.08 4.11 17.88
N GLN A 24 5.64 2.86 17.93
CA GLN A 24 4.45 2.42 17.20
C GLN A 24 3.20 2.78 18.01
N THR A 25 2.93 4.08 18.11
CA THR A 25 1.63 4.52 18.62
C THR A 25 0.55 4.11 17.61
N PRO A 26 -0.65 3.72 18.05
CA PRO A 26 -1.74 3.35 17.13
C PRO A 26 -2.07 4.47 16.13
N ALA A 27 -1.76 5.72 16.48
CA ALA A 27 -1.85 6.87 15.57
C ALA A 27 -0.89 6.77 14.38
N LYS A 28 0.39 6.44 14.59
CA LYS A 28 1.38 6.29 13.51
C LYS A 28 1.09 5.12 12.58
N VAL A 29 0.51 4.04 13.13
CA VAL A 29 0.06 2.89 12.33
C VAL A 29 -1.11 3.27 11.43
N THR A 30 -2.07 4.03 11.96
CA THR A 30 -3.23 4.50 11.19
C THR A 30 -2.81 5.46 10.09
N ASP A 31 -1.92 6.41 10.39
CA ASP A 31 -1.37 7.38 9.43
C ASP A 31 -0.62 6.67 8.28
N ALA A 32 0.28 5.74 8.59
CA ALA A 32 0.97 4.96 7.56
C ALA A 32 0.02 4.14 6.68
N ALA A 33 -1.05 3.60 7.26
CA ALA A 33 -2.05 2.83 6.53
C ALA A 33 -2.92 3.72 5.62
N GLN A 34 -3.23 4.96 6.04
CA GLN A 34 -3.88 5.98 5.21
C GLN A 34 -2.99 6.42 4.04
N GLN A 35 -1.69 6.61 4.29
CA GLN A 35 -0.72 6.97 3.24
C GLN A 35 -0.58 5.85 2.20
N PHE A 36 -0.56 4.58 2.61
CA PHE A 36 -0.58 3.43 1.70
C PHE A 36 -1.83 3.42 0.81
N GLU A 37 -3.00 3.64 1.41
CA GLU A 37 -4.28 3.69 0.70
C GLU A 37 -4.29 4.82 -0.34
N ALA A 38 -3.79 6.02 0.02
CA ALA A 38 -3.67 7.14 -0.91
C ALA A 38 -2.75 6.82 -2.11
N LEU A 39 -1.62 6.15 -1.88
CA LEU A 39 -0.72 5.72 -2.95
C LEU A 39 -1.39 4.68 -3.86
N LEU A 40 -2.11 3.71 -3.29
CA LEU A 40 -2.83 2.71 -4.07
C LEU A 40 -3.87 3.38 -4.97
N MET A 41 -4.69 4.27 -4.41
CA MET A 41 -5.70 5.02 -5.18
C MET A 41 -5.07 5.87 -6.28
N ALA A 42 -3.93 6.51 -6.01
CA ALA A 42 -3.19 7.25 -7.02
C ALA A 42 -2.72 6.35 -8.17
N GLN A 43 -2.33 5.10 -7.89
CA GLN A 43 -1.96 4.15 -8.94
C GLN A 43 -3.18 3.59 -9.68
N ILE A 44 -4.31 3.40 -9.02
CA ILE A 44 -5.59 3.04 -9.65
C ILE A 44 -5.99 4.10 -10.69
N LEU A 45 -6.03 5.36 -10.26
CA LEU A 45 -6.38 6.51 -11.11
C LEU A 45 -5.35 6.77 -12.21
N ARG A 46 -4.08 6.45 -11.97
CA ARG A 46 -3.03 6.51 -12.99
C ARG A 46 -3.25 5.43 -14.04
N SER A 47 -3.53 4.20 -13.63
CA SER A 47 -3.83 3.10 -14.54
C SER A 47 -5.01 3.43 -15.42
N GLU A 48 -6.09 4.04 -14.89
CA GLU A 48 -7.21 4.53 -15.72
C GLU A 48 -6.80 5.53 -16.81
N ARG A 49 -5.88 6.44 -16.48
CA ARG A 49 -5.43 7.48 -17.41
C ARG A 49 -4.45 6.94 -18.46
N GLU A 50 -3.65 5.95 -18.08
CA GLU A 50 -2.66 5.29 -18.95
C GLU A 50 -3.31 4.17 -19.79
N SER A 51 -4.33 3.50 -19.27
CA SER A 51 -5.17 2.56 -20.00
C SER A 51 -6.30 3.35 -20.66
N GLY A 52 -6.08 3.84 -21.88
CA GLY A 52 -7.14 4.44 -22.71
C GLY A 52 -8.38 3.55 -22.92
N ASN A 53 -8.33 2.29 -22.48
CA ASN A 53 -9.45 1.36 -22.34
C ASN A 53 -9.78 1.21 -20.84
N GLY A 54 -11.01 1.57 -20.45
CA GLY A 54 -11.46 1.74 -19.08
C GLY A 54 -11.07 0.63 -18.10
N TRP A 55 -10.75 1.05 -16.88
CA TRP A 55 -10.50 0.18 -15.73
C TRP A 55 -11.64 -0.82 -15.56
N LEU A 56 -11.28 -2.11 -15.47
CA LEU A 56 -12.17 -3.29 -15.41
C LEU A 56 -12.96 -3.66 -16.69
N GLY A 57 -12.77 -2.97 -17.82
CA GLY A 57 -13.53 -3.26 -19.05
C GLY A 57 -12.81 -2.82 -20.31
N GLY A 58 -11.76 -3.53 -20.70
CA GLY A 58 -11.12 -3.37 -22.01
C GLY A 58 -11.69 -4.34 -23.05
N GLU A 59 -12.10 -3.81 -24.20
CA GLU A 59 -12.47 -4.49 -25.47
C GLU A 59 -12.87 -5.98 -25.33
N GLY A 60 -13.98 -6.22 -24.63
CA GLY A 60 -14.55 -7.55 -24.42
C GLY A 60 -16.06 -7.46 -24.43
N ASP A 61 -16.70 -8.46 -25.05
CA ASP A 61 -18.13 -8.72 -25.24
C ASP A 61 -19.11 -7.95 -24.33
N SER A 62 -20.29 -7.58 -24.83
CA SER A 62 -21.26 -6.67 -24.17
C SER A 62 -21.69 -7.05 -22.73
N ALA A 63 -21.45 -8.30 -22.32
CA ALA A 63 -21.61 -8.76 -20.93
C ALA A 63 -20.49 -8.26 -20.00
N SER A 64 -19.27 -8.13 -20.51
CA SER A 64 -18.10 -7.59 -19.78
C SER A 64 -18.28 -6.11 -19.47
N SER A 65 -18.89 -5.32 -20.37
CA SER A 65 -19.17 -3.90 -20.13
C SER A 65 -20.22 -3.70 -19.02
N CYS A 66 -21.29 -4.51 -19.01
CA CYS A 66 -22.29 -4.43 -17.94
C CYS A 66 -21.71 -4.81 -16.57
N ALA A 67 -20.80 -5.78 -16.52
CA ALA A 67 -20.13 -6.18 -15.29
C ALA A 67 -19.15 -5.11 -14.79
N SER A 68 -18.40 -4.46 -15.70
CA SER A 68 -17.50 -3.35 -15.35
C SER A 68 -18.26 -2.13 -14.85
N ASP A 69 -19.35 -1.75 -15.51
CA ASP A 69 -20.19 -0.60 -15.11
C ASP A 69 -20.77 -0.81 -13.69
N PHE A 70 -21.23 -2.02 -13.40
CA PHE A 70 -21.74 -2.35 -12.06
C PHE A 70 -20.62 -2.33 -11.00
N ALA A 71 -19.43 -2.85 -11.34
CA ALA A 71 -18.28 -2.81 -10.44
C ALA A 71 -17.83 -1.37 -10.15
N GLU A 72 -17.83 -0.50 -11.16
CA GLU A 72 -17.48 0.92 -11.03
C GLU A 72 -18.49 1.68 -10.17
N GLN A 73 -19.78 1.41 -10.33
CA GLN A 73 -20.84 1.98 -9.48
C GLN A 73 -20.65 1.58 -8.02
N GLN A 74 -20.38 0.29 -7.75
CA GLN A 74 -20.14 -0.19 -6.38
C GLN A 74 -18.87 0.40 -5.79
N LEU A 75 -17.80 0.49 -6.57
CA LEU A 75 -16.54 1.12 -6.16
C LEU A 75 -16.78 2.59 -5.79
N SER A 76 -17.50 3.34 -6.63
CA SER A 76 -17.83 4.74 -6.41
C SER A 76 -18.68 4.95 -5.15
N VAL A 77 -19.66 4.09 -4.91
CA VAL A 77 -20.49 4.13 -3.69
C VAL A 77 -19.64 3.89 -2.45
N LEU A 78 -18.74 2.90 -2.49
CA LEU A 78 -17.84 2.60 -1.36
C LEU A 78 -16.88 3.76 -1.08
N LEU A 79 -16.31 4.36 -2.13
CA LEU A 79 -15.46 5.54 -2.04
C LEU A 79 -16.20 6.73 -1.42
N ALA A 80 -17.43 7.00 -1.86
CA ALA A 80 -18.25 8.09 -1.36
C ALA A 80 -18.68 7.88 0.11
N GLN A 81 -19.04 6.64 0.49
CA GLN A 81 -19.48 6.33 1.84
C GLN A 81 -18.34 6.29 2.85
N ARG A 82 -17.13 5.89 2.42
CA ARG A 82 -16.03 5.54 3.33
C ARG A 82 -14.81 6.46 3.20
N GLY A 83 -14.83 7.39 2.26
CA GLY A 83 -13.72 8.33 2.00
C GLY A 83 -12.46 7.66 1.45
N GLY A 84 -12.61 6.46 0.86
CA GLY A 84 -11.53 5.56 0.45
C GLY A 84 -12.00 4.11 0.29
N LEU A 85 -11.05 3.19 0.15
CA LEU A 85 -11.23 1.73 0.13
C LEU A 85 -11.34 1.11 1.53
N GLY A 86 -10.94 1.84 2.59
CA GLY A 86 -11.00 1.37 3.98
C GLY A 86 -9.89 0.39 4.36
N LEU A 87 -8.85 0.26 3.52
CA LEU A 87 -7.68 -0.57 3.79
C LEU A 87 -6.90 -0.06 5.00
N ALA A 88 -6.87 1.25 5.23
CA ALA A 88 -6.21 1.81 6.40
C ALA A 88 -6.75 1.24 7.72
N SER A 89 -8.08 1.12 7.82
CA SER A 89 -8.76 0.56 8.99
C SER A 89 -8.51 -0.95 9.12
N LEU A 90 -8.54 -1.69 8.00
CA LEU A 90 -8.23 -3.12 7.97
C LEU A 90 -6.80 -3.41 8.45
N ILE A 91 -5.83 -2.66 7.93
CA ILE A 91 -4.41 -2.76 8.27
C ILE A 91 -4.19 -2.40 9.74
N ALA A 92 -4.75 -1.28 10.21
CA ALA A 92 -4.65 -0.87 11.61
C ALA A 92 -5.27 -1.92 12.56
N SER A 93 -6.39 -2.54 12.16
CA SER A 93 -7.04 -3.59 12.94
C SER A 93 -6.22 -4.87 12.97
N GLY A 94 -5.71 -5.33 11.82
CA GLY A 94 -4.86 -6.52 11.74
C GLY A 94 -3.53 -6.38 12.50
N LEU A 95 -2.95 -5.17 12.50
CA LEU A 95 -1.74 -4.85 13.26
C LEU A 95 -2.00 -4.78 14.77
N LYS A 96 -3.17 -4.27 15.21
CA LYS A 96 -3.58 -4.36 16.63
C LYS A 96 -3.71 -5.82 17.08
N THR A 97 -4.38 -6.66 16.28
CA THR A 97 -4.53 -8.09 16.56
C THR A 97 -3.19 -8.83 16.61
N LYS A 98 -2.24 -8.54 15.70
CA LYS A 98 -0.89 -9.16 15.73
C LYS A 98 0.01 -8.62 16.84
N ALA A 99 -0.13 -7.36 17.22
CA ALA A 99 0.68 -6.74 18.28
C ALA A 99 0.18 -7.09 19.69
N GLY A 100 -1.00 -7.72 19.83
CA GLY A 100 -1.62 -7.99 21.13
C GLY A 100 -2.01 -6.70 21.87
N LEU A 101 -2.35 -5.64 21.13
CA LEU A 101 -2.87 -4.37 21.65
C LEU A 101 -4.38 -4.42 21.82
#